data_AF-A0A528CN19-F1
#
_entry.id   AF-A0A528CN19-F1
#
_cell.length_a   1.000
_cell.length_b   1.000
_cell.length_c   1.000
_cell.angle_alpha   90.00
_cell.angle_beta   90.00
_cell.angle_gamma   90.00
#
_symmetry.space_group_name_H-M   'P 1'
#
loop_
_entity.id
_entity.type
_entity.pdbx_description
1 polymer ?
#
loop_
_entity_poly.entity_id
_entity_poly.type
_entity_poly.pdbx_seq_one_letter_code
_entity_poly.pdbx_strand_id
1 'polypeptide(L)' 'TRIVRKSEWLGFPPIASPKSVSNDRRVKALQQALISMKDDAEGRKVLALLRLDGFVATDPSLFDAIAAKVETVRQFG' A
#
# COMPACT_ATOMS: atom_id res chain seq x y z
N THR A 1 7.69 26.54 18.12
CA THR A 1 7.48 25.08 18.33
C THR A 1 8.59 24.30 17.63
N ARG A 2 9.08 23.20 18.21
CA ARG A 2 10.12 22.33 17.59
C ARG A 2 9.66 20.87 17.55
N ILE A 3 10.05 20.14 16.51
CA ILE A 3 9.82 18.69 16.43
C ILE A 3 10.75 18.01 17.44
N VAL A 4 10.19 17.20 18.35
CA VAL A 4 10.96 16.47 19.38
C VAL A 4 11.24 15.02 19.01
N ARG A 5 10.42 14.44 18.12
CA ARG A 5 10.58 13.09 17.59
C ARG A 5 9.80 12.95 16.28
N LYS A 6 10.31 12.13 15.36
CA LYS A 6 9.57 11.61 14.21
C LYS A 6 9.40 10.11 14.40
N SER A 7 8.24 9.56 14.05
CA SER A 7 8.07 8.12 13.99
C SER A 7 8.91 7.53 12.87
N GLU A 8 9.19 6.24 12.97
CA GLU A 8 9.61 5.45 11.82
C GLU A 8 8.57 5.48 10.70
N TRP A 9 9.03 5.13 9.50
CA TRP A 9 8.14 4.92 8.37
C TRP A 9 7.40 3.59 8.51
N LEU A 10 6.13 3.60 8.14
CA LEU A 10 5.31 2.41 7.99
C LEU A 10 4.81 2.35 6.55
N GLY A 11 4.68 1.14 6.02
CA GLY A 11 4.11 0.93 4.69
C GLY A 11 2.73 1.56 4.57
N PHE A 12 2.46 2.20 3.43
CA PHE A 12 1.13 2.73 3.11
C PHE A 12 0.15 1.57 2.89
N PRO A 13 -1.14 1.69 3.28
CA PRO A 13 -2.11 0.61 3.13
C PRO A 13 -2.10 -0.07 1.75
N PRO A 14 -1.97 -1.42 1.69
CA PRO A 14 -1.96 -2.14 0.43
C PRO A 14 -3.37 -2.37 -0.12
N ILE A 15 -3.45 -2.65 -1.42
CA ILE A 15 -4.58 -3.36 -2.01
C ILE A 15 -4.20 -4.84 -2.10
N ALA A 16 -5.07 -5.73 -1.63
CA ALA A 16 -4.79 -7.16 -1.54
C ALA A 16 -5.84 -8.00 -2.28
N SER A 17 -5.45 -9.20 -2.70
CA SER A 17 -6.34 -10.23 -3.25
C SER A 17 -6.10 -11.56 -2.53
N PRO A 18 -7.09 -12.49 -2.49
CA PRO A 18 -6.85 -13.83 -1.99
C PRO A 18 -5.73 -14.53 -2.78
N LYS A 19 -4.86 -15.27 -2.09
CA LYS A 19 -3.73 -15.97 -2.70
C LYS A 19 -4.17 -16.97 -3.77
N SER A 20 -5.33 -17.62 -3.57
CA SER A 20 -5.94 -18.58 -4.49
C SER A 20 -6.30 -17.99 -5.86
N VAL A 21 -6.52 -16.68 -5.96
CA VAL A 21 -6.90 -16.00 -7.22
C VAL A 21 -5.80 -15.06 -7.73
N SER A 22 -4.59 -15.15 -7.17
CA SER A 22 -3.47 -14.26 -7.55
C SER A 22 -3.06 -14.33 -9.02
N ASN A 23 -3.38 -15.43 -9.71
CA ASN A 23 -3.17 -15.62 -11.15
C ASN A 23 -4.46 -15.49 -11.98
N ASP A 24 -5.60 -15.14 -11.39
CA ASP A 24 -6.83 -14.85 -12.14
C ASP A 24 -6.58 -13.62 -13.03
N ARG A 25 -6.93 -13.75 -14.32
CA ARG A 25 -6.77 -12.71 -15.33
C ARG A 25 -7.40 -11.37 -14.90
N ARG A 26 -8.53 -11.40 -14.20
CA ARG A 26 -9.22 -10.20 -13.71
C ARG A 26 -8.45 -9.52 -12.58
N VAL A 27 -7.85 -10.30 -11.69
CA VAL A 27 -6.99 -9.77 -10.61
C VAL A 27 -5.76 -9.11 -11.22
N LYS A 28 -5.12 -9.75 -12.20
CA LYS A 28 -3.98 -9.15 -12.93
C LYS A 28 -4.38 -7.89 -13.70
N ALA A 29 -5.55 -7.88 -14.35
CA ALA A 29 -6.04 -6.71 -15.06
C ALA A 29 -6.32 -5.53 -14.11
N LEU A 30 -6.91 -5.78 -12.94
CA LEU A 30 -7.14 -4.76 -11.92
C LEU A 30 -5.82 -4.22 -11.35
N GLN A 31 -4.87 -5.11 -11.04
CA GLN A 31 -3.54 -4.71 -10.58
C GLN A 31 -2.87 -3.78 -11.60
N GLN A 32 -2.91 -4.14 -12.89
CA GLN A 32 -2.33 -3.33 -13.94
C GLN A 32 -3.01 -1.98 -14.08
N ALA A 33 -4.34 -1.95 -14.03
CA ALA A 33 -5.11 -0.70 -14.10
C ALA A 33 -4.77 0.27 -12.97
N LEU A 34 -4.55 -0.23 -11.74
CA LEU A 34 -4.11 0.59 -10.61
C LEU A 34 -2.70 1.15 -10.82
N ILE A 35 -1.75 0.31 -11.28
CA ILE A 35 -0.36 0.73 -11.48
C ILE A 35 -0.24 1.76 -12.60
N SER A 36 -0.99 1.61 -13.69
CA SER A 36 -1.00 2.56 -14.81
C SER A 36 -1.92 3.77 -14.59
N MET A 37 -2.58 3.89 -13.43
CA MET A 37 -3.56 4.94 -13.16
C MET A 37 -2.97 6.34 -13.26
N LYS A 38 -1.69 6.52 -12.91
CA LYS A 38 -0.99 7.81 -13.02
C LYS A 38 -0.80 8.27 -14.49
N ASP A 39 -0.78 7.32 -15.42
CA ASP A 39 -0.55 7.59 -16.84
C ASP A 39 -1.87 7.91 -17.57
N ASP A 40 -3.02 7.56 -16.96
CA ASP A 40 -4.37 7.84 -17.47
C ASP A 40 -4.94 9.19 -16.98
N ALA A 41 -5.67 9.89 -17.84
CA ALA A 41 -6.20 11.22 -17.52
C ALA A 41 -7.30 11.20 -16.45
N GLU A 42 -8.20 10.21 -16.49
CA GLU A 42 -9.21 10.03 -15.43
C GLU A 42 -8.58 9.44 -14.18
N GLY A 43 -7.63 8.53 -14.34
CA GLY A 43 -6.84 7.98 -13.24
C GLY A 43 -6.14 9.05 -12.40
N ARG A 44 -5.52 10.06 -13.03
CA ARG A 44 -4.94 11.20 -12.31
C ARG A 44 -5.95 12.01 -11.50
N LYS A 45 -7.20 12.14 -11.97
CA LYS A 45 -8.26 12.82 -11.19
C LYS A 45 -8.64 12.02 -9.95
N VAL A 46 -8.73 10.69 -10.07
CA VAL A 46 -8.97 9.79 -8.93
C VAL A 46 -7.83 9.90 -7.91
N LEU A 47 -6.58 9.82 -8.37
CA LEU A 47 -5.41 9.95 -7.52
C LEU A 47 -5.37 11.30 -6.78
N ALA A 48 -5.67 12.40 -7.47
CA ALA A 48 -5.74 13.73 -6.88
C ALA A 48 -6.83 13.83 -5.80
N LEU A 49 -8.02 13.27 -6.04
CA LEU A 49 -9.11 13.23 -5.06
C LEU A 49 -8.71 12.47 -3.79
N LEU A 50 -7.96 11.37 -3.94
CA LEU A 50 -7.49 10.54 -2.84
C LEU A 50 -6.17 11.04 -2.22
N ARG A 51 -5.56 12.10 -2.78
CA ARG A 51 -4.23 12.60 -2.41
C ARG A 51 -3.15 11.52 -2.47
N LEU A 52 -3.17 10.74 -3.55
CA LEU A 52 -2.20 9.69 -3.84
C LEU A 52 -1.36 10.07 -5.04
N ASP A 53 -0.10 9.64 -5.06
CA ASP A 53 0.78 9.81 -6.22
C ASP A 53 0.60 8.67 -7.25
N GLY A 54 0.12 7.51 -6.80
CA GLY A 54 -0.09 6.33 -7.63
C GLY A 54 -0.05 5.03 -6.84
N PHE A 55 -0.05 3.92 -7.58
CA PHE A 55 0.11 2.57 -7.04
C PHE A 55 1.36 1.93 -7.64
N VAL A 56 2.04 1.11 -6.84
CA VAL A 56 3.27 0.42 -7.23
C VAL A 56 3.22 -1.04 -6.77
N ALA A 57 3.81 -1.94 -7.55
CA ALA A 57 4.10 -3.29 -7.08
C ALA A 57 5.30 -3.21 -6.12
N THR A 58 5.12 -3.72 -4.90
CA THR A 58 6.14 -3.66 -3.84
C THR A 58 6.35 -5.04 -3.23
N ASP A 59 7.51 -5.22 -2.61
CA ASP A 59 7.82 -6.41 -1.83
C ASP A 59 7.07 -6.37 -0.47
N PRO A 60 6.54 -7.50 0.02
CA PRO A 60 5.86 -7.55 1.32
C PRO A 60 6.67 -7.03 2.51
N SER A 61 8.02 -7.05 2.42
CA SER A 61 8.91 -6.51 3.45
C SER A 61 8.69 -5.03 3.77
N LEU A 62 8.01 -4.27 2.89
CA LEU A 62 7.56 -2.90 3.17
C LEU A 62 6.69 -2.81 4.45
N PHE A 63 6.05 -3.92 4.85
CA PHE A 63 5.17 -4.00 6.01
C PHE A 63 5.83 -4.59 7.27
N ASP A 64 7.13 -4.92 7.24
CA ASP A 64 7.84 -5.57 8.35
C ASP A 64 7.83 -4.72 9.63
N ALA A 65 7.95 -3.39 9.50
CA ALA A 65 7.88 -2.47 10.64
C ALA A 65 6.51 -2.52 11.35
N ILE A 66 5.43 -2.82 10.61
CA ILE A 66 4.10 -3.03 11.18
C ILE A 66 4.05 -4.39 11.90
N ALA A 67 4.59 -5.44 11.28
CA ALA A 67 4.65 -6.77 11.89
C ALA A 67 5.42 -6.74 13.24
N ALA A 68 6.55 -6.04 13.30
CA ALA A 68 7.33 -5.88 14.54
C ALA A 68 6.55 -5.17 15.65
N LYS A 69 5.72 -4.18 15.30
CA LYS A 69 4.84 -3.50 16.26
C LYS A 69 3.71 -4.39 16.75
N VAL A 70 3.09 -5.15 15.86
CA VAL A 70 2.08 -6.15 16.24
C VAL A 70 2.68 -7.15 17.22
N GLU A 71 3.89 -7.62 16.96
CA GLU A 71 4.61 -8.52 17.87
C GLU A 71 4.88 -7.88 19.23
N THR A 72 5.28 -6.61 19.26
CA THR A 72 5.43 -5.85 20.52
C THR A 72 4.11 -5.86 21.30
N VAL A 73 2.98 -5.55 20.64
CA VAL A 73 1.66 -5.54 21.31
C VAL A 73 1.28 -6.93 21.83
N ARG A 74 1.55 -7.99 21.06
CA ARG A 74 1.27 -9.38 21.47
C ARG A 74 2.05 -9.82 22.69
N GLN A 75 3.27 -9.33 22.88
CA GLN A 75 4.11 -9.70 24.03
C GLN A 75 3.64 -9.08 25.35
N PHE A 76 2.84 -8.01 25.28
CA PHE A 76 2.34 -7.30 26.46
C PHE A 76 0.83 -7.42 26.67
N GLY A 77 0.12 -8.14 25.79
CA GLY A 77 -1.33 -8.39 25.88
C GLY A 77 -1.63 -9.81 26.32
#